data_AF-A0A6B8QUW2-F1
#
_entry.id   AF-A0A6B8QUW2-F1
#
_cell.length_a   1.000
_cell.length_b   1.000
_cell.length_c   1.000
_cell.angle_alpha   90.00
_cell.angle_beta   90.00
_cell.angle_gamma   90.00
#
_symmetry.space_group_name_H-M   'P 1'
#
loop_
_entity.id
_entity.type
_entity.pdbx_description
1 polymer ?
#
loop_
_entity_poly.entity_id
_entity_poly.type
_entity_poly.pdbx_seq_one_letter_code
_entity_poly.pdbx_strand_id
1 'polypeptide(L)'
;MYSKYFNGTTIVGHDKDDEYITRELERRNTHKIAPGFKDSGKEANSAGDLIVWLTILCIGEKYKKDLIFVSEDRKPDWWNQSNGSAFSPKFELLTEYKKASSGKEINLLIFSEFLEAFNVSENIIEDVKKSEEEFRTIKSKSNKLIHRQENRLKILKEIELEGRNVTRCQLCGLQSTEDNNVLNLHYITPINHGGSEDISNVLILCPNCNLLMHR
;
A
#
# COMPACT_ATOMS: atom_id res chain seq x y z
N MET A 1 -6.00 22.16 18.21
CA MET A 1 -6.11 21.04 19.18
C MET A 1 -4.89 20.13 19.14
N TYR A 2 -4.46 19.65 17.97
CA TYR A 2 -3.32 18.73 17.83
C TYR A 2 -1.92 19.32 18.07
N SER A 3 -1.73 20.63 17.84
CA SER A 3 -0.42 21.30 18.00
C SER A 3 0.21 21.16 19.39
N LYS A 4 -0.60 20.94 20.44
CA LYS A 4 -0.10 20.69 21.80
C LYS A 4 0.62 19.34 21.93
N TYR A 5 0.17 18.34 21.16
CA TYR A 5 0.63 16.96 21.26
C TYR A 5 1.75 16.63 20.26
N PHE A 6 1.88 17.39 19.17
CA PHE A 6 2.93 17.25 18.17
C PHE A 6 4.01 18.31 18.39
N ASN A 7 4.96 17.99 19.26
CA ASN A 7 6.08 18.87 19.60
C ASN A 7 7.41 18.10 19.48
N GLY A 8 8.55 18.77 19.64
CA GLY A 8 9.87 18.16 19.47
C GLY A 8 10.20 17.02 20.44
N THR A 9 9.38 16.79 21.48
CA THR A 9 9.54 15.63 22.38
C THR A 9 8.73 14.42 21.95
N THR A 10 7.66 14.62 21.17
CA THR A 10 6.76 13.56 20.70
C THR A 10 6.96 13.19 19.24
N ILE A 11 7.44 14.12 18.41
CA ILE A 11 7.90 13.84 17.06
C ILE A 11 9.36 13.43 17.13
N VAL A 12 9.62 12.16 16.86
CA VAL A 12 10.97 11.59 16.83
C VAL A 12 11.26 11.17 15.39
N GLY A 13 12.47 11.46 14.93
CA GLY A 13 13.02 10.95 13.67
C GLY A 13 14.32 10.21 13.92
N HIS A 14 14.80 9.49 12.91
CA HIS A 14 16.14 8.92 12.91
C HIS A 14 17.18 9.92 12.40
N ASP A 15 18.45 9.58 12.60
CA ASP A 15 19.61 10.36 12.18
C ASP A 15 20.16 9.98 10.79
N LYS A 16 19.56 8.98 10.12
CA LYS A 16 19.99 8.50 8.80
C LYS A 16 19.69 9.53 7.71
N ASP A 17 20.66 9.70 6.81
CA ASP A 17 20.57 10.56 5.63
C ASP A 17 19.88 9.86 4.44
N ASP A 18 19.56 10.65 3.41
CA ASP A 18 18.86 10.18 2.21
C ASP A 18 19.67 9.13 1.42
N GLU A 19 21.00 9.21 1.46
CA GLU A 19 21.88 8.23 0.80
C GLU A 19 21.75 6.86 1.49
N TYR A 20 21.79 6.84 2.82
CA TYR A 20 21.58 5.62 3.60
C TYR A 20 20.18 5.05 3.35
N ILE A 21 19.14 5.88 3.37
CA ILE A 21 17.75 5.45 3.17
C ILE A 21 17.60 4.81 1.78
N THR A 22 18.12 5.46 0.75
CA THR A 22 18.08 4.96 -0.63
C THR A 22 18.77 3.59 -0.74
N ARG A 23 19.99 3.47 -0.23
CA ARG A 23 20.75 2.21 -0.30
C ARG A 23 20.09 1.09 0.50
N GLU A 24 19.56 1.40 1.67
CA GLU A 24 18.88 0.41 2.51
C GLU A 24 17.55 -0.03 1.88
N LEU A 25 16.82 0.90 1.26
CA LEU A 25 15.60 0.59 0.51
C LEU A 25 15.89 -0.34 -0.68
N GLU A 26 16.93 -0.06 -1.46
CA GLU A 26 17.40 -0.94 -2.54
C GLU A 26 17.73 -2.34 -2.02
N ARG A 27 18.54 -2.43 -0.95
CA ARG A 27 18.90 -3.71 -0.34
C ARG A 27 17.67 -4.50 0.09
N ARG A 28 16.69 -3.85 0.75
CA ARG A 28 15.46 -4.49 1.20
C ARG A 28 14.58 -4.92 0.04
N ASN A 29 14.49 -4.12 -1.03
CA ASN A 29 13.79 -4.47 -2.26
C ASN A 29 14.38 -5.73 -2.93
N THR A 30 15.70 -5.75 -3.13
CA THR A 30 16.41 -6.88 -3.75
C THR A 30 16.20 -8.18 -2.99
N HIS A 31 16.24 -8.13 -1.65
CA HIS A 31 16.17 -9.31 -0.80
C HIS A 31 14.76 -9.58 -0.23
N LYS A 32 13.76 -8.78 -0.62
CA LYS A 32 12.38 -8.84 -0.11
C LYS A 32 12.28 -8.79 1.41
N ILE A 33 13.05 -7.89 2.03
CA ILE A 33 13.13 -7.73 3.49
C ILE A 33 12.10 -6.69 3.94
N ALA A 34 11.28 -7.05 4.91
CA ALA A 34 10.31 -6.17 5.58
C ALA A 34 11.00 -4.99 6.31
N PRO A 35 10.39 -3.79 6.41
CA PRO A 35 9.20 -3.33 5.72
C PRO A 35 9.54 -2.63 4.39
N GLY A 36 8.52 -2.33 3.58
CA GLY A 36 8.61 -1.45 2.40
C GLY A 36 8.98 -2.11 1.07
N PHE A 37 9.42 -3.38 1.04
CA PHE A 37 9.90 -4.00 -0.21
C PHE A 37 8.81 -4.19 -1.30
N LYS A 38 7.53 -4.13 -0.90
CA LYS A 38 6.38 -4.30 -1.79
C LYS A 38 5.97 -3.04 -2.55
N ASP A 39 6.58 -1.90 -2.25
CA ASP A 39 6.36 -0.64 -3.00
C ASP A 39 7.37 -0.45 -4.15
N SER A 40 8.09 -1.53 -4.54
CA SER A 40 8.97 -1.56 -5.71
C SER A 40 8.19 -1.24 -6.99
N GLY A 41 8.26 0.02 -7.43
CA GLY A 41 7.57 0.53 -8.62
C GLY A 41 6.80 1.84 -8.44
N LYS A 42 6.71 2.42 -7.23
CA LYS A 42 6.11 3.75 -7.01
C LYS A 42 7.20 4.83 -6.96
N GLU A 43 7.13 5.81 -7.86
CA GLU A 43 8.09 6.93 -7.96
C GLU A 43 8.03 7.91 -6.77
N ALA A 44 6.96 7.90 -5.96
CA ALA A 44 6.79 8.76 -4.80
C ALA A 44 6.54 7.97 -3.50
N ASN A 45 7.23 8.35 -2.42
CA ASN A 45 7.06 7.85 -1.04
C ASN A 45 7.37 6.36 -0.79
N SER A 46 8.15 5.70 -1.64
CA SER A 46 8.56 4.29 -1.44
C SER A 46 9.38 4.03 -0.16
N ALA A 47 9.98 5.07 0.43
CA ALA A 47 10.77 4.97 1.65
C ALA A 47 9.98 5.18 2.96
N GLY A 48 8.69 5.51 2.90
CA GLY A 48 7.93 5.92 4.09
C GLY A 48 7.92 4.87 5.20
N ASP A 49 7.64 3.61 4.86
CA ASP A 49 7.63 2.51 5.83
C ASP A 49 9.04 2.26 6.41
N LEU A 50 10.08 2.42 5.59
CA LEU A 50 11.48 2.31 6.04
C LEU A 50 11.85 3.42 7.03
N ILE A 51 11.44 4.66 6.78
CA ILE A 51 11.70 5.80 7.66
C ILE A 51 11.06 5.58 9.04
N VAL A 52 9.79 5.13 9.06
CA VAL A 52 9.12 4.77 10.32
C VAL A 52 9.88 3.67 11.05
N TRP A 53 10.31 2.64 10.32
CA TRP A 53 11.06 1.53 10.91
C TRP A 53 12.41 1.95 11.47
N LEU A 54 13.20 2.74 10.73
CA LEU A 54 14.47 3.28 11.19
C LEU A 54 14.30 4.15 12.45
N THR A 55 13.20 4.89 12.54
CA THR A 55 12.85 5.67 13.72
C THR A 55 12.57 4.77 14.93
N ILE A 56 11.82 3.68 14.75
CA ILE A 56 11.57 2.69 15.79
C ILE A 56 12.88 2.06 16.28
N LEU A 57 13.79 1.71 15.37
CA LEU A 57 15.10 1.16 15.72
C LEU A 57 15.95 2.18 16.51
N CYS A 58 15.92 3.46 16.12
CA CYS A 58 16.61 4.53 16.83
C CYS A 58 16.06 4.72 18.26
N ILE A 59 14.74 4.65 18.44
CA ILE A 59 14.09 4.68 19.77
C ILE A 59 14.54 3.47 20.59
N GLY A 60 14.50 2.27 20.01
CA GLY A 60 14.97 1.04 20.66
C GLY A 60 16.43 1.15 21.08
N GLU A 61 17.28 1.68 20.22
CA GLU A 61 18.71 1.89 20.48
C GLU A 61 18.96 2.89 21.61
N LYS A 62 18.22 4.00 21.62
CA LYS A 62 18.37 5.08 22.61
C LYS A 62 17.87 4.69 23.99
N TYR A 63 16.69 4.07 24.07
CA TYR A 63 16.01 3.85 25.35
C TYR A 63 16.21 2.45 25.93
N LYS A 64 16.55 1.45 25.09
CA LYS A 64 16.76 0.05 25.51
C LYS A 64 15.58 -0.50 26.33
N LYS A 65 14.36 -0.25 25.87
CA LYS A 65 13.10 -0.68 26.51
C LYS A 65 12.25 -1.50 25.56
N ASP A 66 11.32 -2.24 26.13
CA ASP A 66 10.23 -2.83 25.35
C ASP A 66 9.38 -1.72 24.73
N LEU A 67 8.88 -1.94 23.51
CA LEU A 67 8.17 -0.93 22.73
C LEU A 67 6.84 -1.45 22.23
N ILE A 68 5.81 -0.60 22.30
CA ILE A 68 4.53 -0.85 21.66
C ILE A 68 4.40 0.13 20.50
N PHE A 69 4.27 -0.40 19.29
CA PHE A 69 3.98 0.37 18.09
C PHE A 69 2.50 0.22 17.75
N VAL A 70 1.77 1.33 17.79
CA VAL A 70 0.32 1.34 17.54
C VAL A 70 0.05 1.94 16.15
N SER A 71 -0.57 1.16 15.27
CA SER A 71 -0.92 1.59 13.91
C SER A 71 -2.08 0.77 13.37
N GLU A 72 -3.01 1.42 12.65
CA GLU A 72 -4.09 0.75 11.92
C GLU A 72 -3.60 -0.01 10.68
N ASP A 73 -2.30 0.04 10.39
CA ASP A 73 -1.75 -0.63 9.23
C ASP A 73 -1.37 -2.09 9.51
N ARG A 74 -2.07 -3.00 8.81
CA ARG A 74 -1.79 -4.43 8.79
C ARG A 74 -1.23 -4.87 7.44
N LYS A 75 -0.40 -4.06 6.80
CA LYS A 75 0.19 -4.44 5.50
C LYS A 75 0.97 -5.78 5.59
N PRO A 76 0.99 -6.56 4.48
CA PRO A 76 1.67 -7.85 4.44
C PRO A 76 3.21 -7.79 4.55
N ASP A 77 3.82 -6.63 4.37
CA ASP A 77 5.26 -6.41 4.56
C ASP A 77 5.61 -6.12 6.03
N TRP A 78 4.64 -5.85 6.90
CA TRP A 78 4.83 -5.78 8.35
C TRP A 78 4.36 -7.05 9.08
N TRP A 79 3.36 -7.74 8.51
CA TRP A 79 2.66 -8.84 9.16
C TRP A 79 2.71 -10.13 8.34
N ASN A 80 2.79 -11.27 9.03
CA ASN A 80 2.35 -12.54 8.49
C ASN A 80 0.83 -12.58 8.49
N GLN A 81 0.26 -12.98 7.35
CA GLN A 81 -1.18 -13.02 7.14
C GLN A 81 -1.60 -14.43 6.71
N SER A 82 -2.73 -14.89 7.24
CA SER A 82 -3.41 -16.10 6.80
C SER A 82 -4.88 -15.76 6.55
N ASN A 83 -5.42 -16.11 5.38
CA ASN A 83 -6.79 -15.79 4.97
C ASN A 83 -7.17 -14.30 5.13
N GLY A 84 -6.21 -13.39 4.96
CA GLY A 84 -6.41 -11.95 5.13
C GLY A 84 -6.33 -11.44 6.59
N SER A 85 -6.20 -12.34 7.56
CA SER A 85 -6.00 -12.00 8.97
C SER A 85 -4.51 -11.96 9.31
N ALA A 86 -4.03 -10.80 9.79
CA ALA A 86 -2.69 -10.68 10.35
C ALA A 86 -2.63 -11.40 11.70
N PHE A 87 -1.61 -12.23 11.92
CA PHE A 87 -1.50 -13.01 13.16
C PHE A 87 -0.17 -12.85 13.89
N SER A 88 0.90 -12.44 13.20
CA SER A 88 2.17 -12.11 13.85
C SER A 88 2.99 -11.11 13.03
N PRO A 89 3.77 -10.22 13.67
CA PRO A 89 4.75 -9.41 12.96
C PRO A 89 5.77 -10.27 12.22
N LYS A 90 6.36 -9.70 11.16
CA LYS A 90 7.47 -10.31 10.45
C LYS A 90 8.66 -10.54 11.38
N PHE A 91 9.29 -11.72 11.29
CA PHE A 91 10.35 -12.13 12.21
C PHE A 91 11.59 -11.23 12.08
N GLU A 92 11.81 -10.69 10.88
CA GLU A 92 12.86 -9.74 10.56
C GLU A 92 12.74 -8.49 11.43
N LEU A 93 11.52 -7.97 11.59
CA LEU A 93 11.24 -6.78 12.40
C LEU A 93 11.52 -7.04 13.88
N LEU A 94 11.04 -8.18 14.40
CA LEU A 94 11.29 -8.57 15.80
C LEU A 94 12.78 -8.71 16.08
N THR A 95 13.52 -9.33 15.15
CA THR A 95 14.96 -9.57 15.28
C THR A 95 15.76 -8.27 15.20
N GLU A 96 15.45 -7.40 14.24
CA GLU A 96 16.11 -6.10 14.08
C GLU A 96 15.89 -5.22 15.32
N TYR A 97 14.66 -5.15 15.84
CA TYR A 97 14.38 -4.40 17.06
C TYR A 97 15.12 -4.98 18.26
N LYS A 98 15.08 -6.32 18.45
CA LYS A 98 15.79 -6.99 19.55
C LYS A 98 17.28 -6.71 19.51
N LYS A 99 17.88 -6.68 18.32
CA LYS A 99 19.29 -6.32 18.14
C LYS A 99 19.55 -4.85 18.50
N ALA A 100 18.77 -3.92 17.97
CA ALA A 100 18.95 -2.48 18.21
C ALA A 100 18.77 -2.12 19.70
N SER A 101 17.79 -2.76 20.36
CA SER A 101 17.41 -2.49 21.75
C SER A 101 18.19 -3.30 22.79
N SER A 102 19.23 -4.05 22.39
CA SER A 102 20.03 -4.89 23.30
C SER A 102 19.20 -5.94 24.05
N GLY A 103 18.28 -6.59 23.33
CA GLY A 103 17.53 -7.75 23.80
C GLY A 103 16.07 -7.52 24.16
N LYS A 104 15.53 -6.30 23.94
CA LYS A 104 14.13 -5.97 24.25
C LYS A 104 13.16 -6.35 23.14
N GLU A 105 11.89 -6.36 23.50
CA GLU A 105 10.80 -6.83 22.63
C GLU A 105 9.98 -5.66 22.09
N ILE A 106 9.38 -5.89 20.92
CA ILE A 106 8.45 -4.96 20.30
C ILE A 106 7.11 -5.66 20.04
N ASN A 107 6.02 -4.98 20.39
CA ASN A 107 4.66 -5.40 20.07
C ASN A 107 4.06 -4.42 19.06
N LEU A 108 3.42 -4.95 18.02
CA LEU A 108 2.68 -4.15 17.05
C LEU A 108 1.20 -4.38 17.33
N LEU A 109 0.42 -3.31 17.50
CA LEU A 109 -1.01 -3.38 17.83
C LEU A 109 -1.79 -2.40 16.95
N ILE A 110 -3.05 -2.71 16.67
CA ILE A 110 -4.03 -1.67 16.28
C ILE A 110 -4.55 -0.94 17.53
N PHE A 111 -5.29 0.15 17.35
CA PHE A 111 -5.68 0.97 18.50
C PHE A 111 -6.61 0.23 19.46
N SER A 112 -7.59 -0.54 18.96
CA SER A 112 -8.47 -1.37 19.78
C SER A 112 -7.71 -2.40 20.62
N GLU A 113 -6.74 -3.12 20.04
CA GLU A 113 -5.88 -4.07 20.76
C GLU A 113 -5.03 -3.40 21.83
N PHE A 114 -4.55 -2.18 21.55
CA PHE A 114 -3.86 -1.38 22.55
C PHE A 114 -4.79 -1.04 23.73
N LEU A 115 -6.03 -0.63 23.47
CA LEU A 115 -6.97 -0.33 24.55
C LEU A 115 -7.35 -1.58 25.37
N GLU A 116 -7.49 -2.74 24.72
CA GLU A 116 -7.70 -4.03 25.38
C GLU A 116 -6.54 -4.39 26.31
N ALA A 117 -5.29 -4.26 25.83
CA ALA A 117 -4.10 -4.56 26.62
C ALA A 117 -3.98 -3.70 27.89
N PHE A 118 -4.63 -2.52 27.92
CA PHE A 118 -4.64 -1.59 29.05
C PHE A 118 -5.96 -1.60 29.84
N ASN A 119 -6.82 -2.60 29.64
CA ASN A 119 -8.08 -2.80 30.37
C ASN A 119 -9.02 -1.57 30.33
N VAL A 120 -9.11 -0.91 29.17
CA VAL A 120 -10.10 0.14 28.94
C VAL A 120 -11.51 -0.47 28.92
N SER A 121 -12.54 0.34 29.21
CA SER A 121 -13.91 -0.15 29.28
C SER A 121 -14.40 -0.71 27.94
N GLU A 122 -15.13 -1.82 28.02
CA GLU A 122 -15.52 -2.63 26.87
C GLU A 122 -16.37 -1.86 25.85
N ASN A 123 -17.23 -0.95 26.33
CA ASN A 123 -18.03 -0.06 25.49
C ASN A 123 -17.18 0.88 24.61
N ILE A 124 -16.07 1.40 25.13
CA ILE A 124 -15.17 2.26 24.35
C ILE A 124 -14.43 1.42 23.31
N ILE A 125 -14.00 0.21 23.68
CA ILE A 125 -13.31 -0.71 22.77
C ILE A 125 -14.24 -1.08 21.61
N GLU A 126 -15.52 -1.35 21.87
CA GLU A 126 -16.51 -1.68 20.84
C GLU A 126 -16.73 -0.52 19.85
N ASP A 127 -16.86 0.71 20.36
CA ASP A 127 -16.99 1.92 19.52
C ASP A 127 -15.75 2.14 18.63
N VAL A 128 -14.55 1.90 19.18
CA VAL A 128 -13.29 2.00 18.43
C VAL A 128 -13.20 0.92 17.35
N LYS A 129 -13.50 -0.34 17.67
CA LYS A 129 -13.49 -1.45 16.69
C LYS A 129 -14.40 -1.17 15.51
N LYS A 130 -15.60 -0.64 15.78
CA LYS A 130 -16.54 -0.25 14.72
C LYS A 130 -15.95 0.83 13.81
N SER A 131 -15.33 1.84 14.40
CA SER A 131 -14.66 2.92 13.66
C SER A 131 -13.49 2.42 12.81
N GLU A 132 -12.69 1.48 13.33
CA GLU A 132 -11.59 0.83 12.60
C GLU A 132 -12.09 0.00 11.40
N GLU A 133 -13.19 -0.73 11.57
CA GLU A 133 -13.80 -1.53 10.49
C GLU A 133 -14.37 -0.66 9.38
N GLU A 134 -15.06 0.42 9.74
CA GLU A 134 -15.55 1.42 8.78
C GLU A 134 -14.38 2.04 7.99
N PHE A 135 -13.31 2.44 8.69
CA PHE A 135 -12.11 2.98 8.07
C PHE A 135 -11.45 1.97 7.11
N ARG A 136 -11.33 0.70 7.52
CA ARG A 136 -10.76 -0.38 6.70
C ARG A 136 -11.58 -0.61 5.43
N THR A 137 -12.90 -0.59 5.56
CA THR A 137 -13.82 -0.73 4.43
C THR A 137 -13.64 0.40 3.42
N ILE A 138 -13.57 1.65 3.89
CA ILE A 138 -13.33 2.82 3.05
C ILE A 138 -11.96 2.73 2.37
N LYS A 139 -10.88 2.46 3.13
CA LYS A 139 -9.51 2.32 2.62
C LYS A 139 -9.43 1.24 1.53
N SER A 140 -10.11 0.10 1.72
CA SER A 140 -10.13 -0.99 0.74
C SER A 140 -10.80 -0.60 -0.59
N LYS A 141 -11.91 0.16 -0.53
CA LYS A 141 -12.62 0.65 -1.73
C LYS A 141 -11.75 1.67 -2.47
N SER A 142 -11.15 2.60 -1.75
CA SER A 142 -10.23 3.60 -2.32
C SER A 142 -9.02 2.95 -2.99
N ASN A 143 -8.37 1.98 -2.33
CA ASN A 143 -7.22 1.26 -2.89
C ASN A 143 -7.58 0.50 -4.18
N LYS A 144 -8.75 -0.15 -4.25
CA LYS A 144 -9.23 -0.82 -5.48
C LYS A 144 -9.44 0.18 -6.62
N LEU A 145 -9.97 1.37 -6.32
CA LEU A 145 -10.18 2.43 -7.31
C LEU A 145 -8.85 3.01 -7.83
N ILE A 146 -7.88 3.24 -6.94
CA ILE A 146 -6.55 3.72 -7.31
C ILE A 146 -5.83 2.68 -8.18
N HIS A 147 -5.79 1.42 -7.74
CA HIS A 147 -5.14 0.34 -8.49
C HIS A 147 -5.74 0.15 -9.89
N ARG A 148 -7.07 0.26 -10.02
CA ARG A 148 -7.74 0.21 -11.33
C ARG A 148 -7.32 1.36 -12.25
N GLN A 149 -7.12 2.56 -11.71
CA GLN A 149 -6.66 3.72 -12.48
C GLN A 149 -5.20 3.57 -12.90
N GLU A 150 -4.31 3.16 -11.97
CA GLU A 150 -2.90 2.92 -12.27
C GLU A 150 -2.71 1.85 -13.35
N ASN A 151 -3.40 0.70 -13.23
CA ASN A 151 -3.35 -0.36 -14.25
C ASN A 151 -3.85 0.13 -15.62
N ARG A 152 -4.94 0.91 -15.64
CA ARG A 152 -5.46 1.50 -16.88
C ARG A 152 -4.42 2.41 -17.54
N LEU A 153 -3.76 3.27 -16.78
CA LEU A 153 -2.73 4.18 -17.30
C LEU A 153 -1.52 3.40 -17.82
N LYS A 154 -1.10 2.35 -17.12
CA LYS A 154 0.01 1.48 -17.56
C LYS A 154 -0.30 0.82 -18.92
N ILE A 155 -1.49 0.20 -19.05
CA ILE A 155 -1.92 -0.43 -20.29
C ILE A 155 -2.00 0.58 -21.44
N LEU A 156 -2.53 1.78 -21.19
CA LEU A 156 -2.61 2.83 -22.21
C LEU A 156 -1.21 3.25 -22.70
N LYS A 157 -0.25 3.43 -21.79
CA LYS A 157 1.14 3.74 -22.15
C LYS A 157 1.77 2.63 -22.99
N GLU A 158 1.55 1.36 -22.63
CA GLU A 158 2.08 0.22 -23.39
C GLU A 158 1.49 0.17 -24.81
N ILE A 159 0.18 0.42 -24.95
CA ILE A 159 -0.50 0.52 -26.26
C ILE A 159 0.07 1.68 -27.11
N GLU A 160 0.30 2.85 -26.50
CA GLU A 160 0.92 3.99 -27.20
C GLU A 160 2.35 3.69 -27.65
N LEU A 161 3.14 2.99 -26.83
CA LEU A 161 4.51 2.58 -27.16
C LEU A 161 4.57 1.60 -28.34
N GLU A 162 3.56 0.75 -28.51
CA GLU A 162 3.39 -0.08 -29.71
C GLU A 162 2.86 0.69 -30.95
N GLY A 163 2.63 2.01 -30.81
CA GLY A 163 2.16 2.87 -31.90
C GLY A 163 0.67 2.75 -32.20
N ARG A 164 -0.12 2.17 -31.30
CA ARG A 164 -1.58 2.09 -31.43
C ARG A 164 -2.24 3.38 -30.93
N ASN A 165 -3.28 3.82 -31.62
CA ASN A 165 -3.99 5.03 -31.26
C ASN A 165 -4.96 4.80 -30.09
N VAL A 166 -4.71 5.46 -28.95
CA VAL A 166 -5.55 5.37 -27.74
C VAL A 166 -6.66 6.42 -27.66
N THR A 167 -6.67 7.38 -28.58
CA THR A 167 -7.70 8.42 -28.68
C THR A 167 -8.73 8.10 -29.76
N ARG A 168 -8.65 6.94 -30.41
CA ARG A 168 -9.59 6.52 -31.46
C ARG A 168 -10.15 5.12 -31.20
N CYS A 169 -11.46 4.97 -31.31
CA CYS A 169 -12.13 3.68 -31.25
C CYS A 169 -11.63 2.77 -32.40
N GLN A 170 -11.17 1.58 -32.06
CA GLN A 170 -10.61 0.63 -33.04
C GLN A 170 -11.68 -0.07 -33.89
N LEU A 171 -12.96 0.00 -33.51
CA LEU A 171 -14.06 -0.59 -34.28
C LEU A 171 -14.74 0.41 -35.22
N CYS A 172 -15.18 1.56 -34.70
CA CYS A 172 -15.93 2.54 -35.49
C CYS A 172 -15.13 3.78 -35.89
N GLY A 173 -13.90 3.94 -35.37
CA GLY A 173 -13.07 5.08 -35.68
C GLY A 173 -13.44 6.38 -34.96
N LEU A 174 -14.38 6.36 -33.99
CA LEU A 174 -14.73 7.53 -33.16
C LEU A 174 -13.47 8.12 -32.51
N GLN A 175 -13.20 9.39 -32.76
CA GLN A 175 -12.10 10.14 -32.15
C GLN A 175 -12.57 10.79 -30.84
N SER A 176 -11.84 10.56 -29.76
CA SER A 176 -11.98 11.24 -28.48
C SER A 176 -10.93 12.35 -28.37
N THR A 177 -11.26 13.40 -27.62
CA THR A 177 -10.32 14.47 -27.27
C THR A 177 -9.61 14.13 -25.96
N GLU A 178 -8.45 14.75 -25.73
CA GLU A 178 -7.69 14.60 -24.47
C GLU A 178 -8.51 15.01 -23.24
N ASP A 179 -9.28 16.11 -23.35
CA ASP A 179 -10.12 16.63 -22.27
C ASP A 179 -11.40 15.81 -22.01
N ASN A 180 -11.77 14.89 -22.91
CA ASN A 180 -12.98 14.08 -22.79
C ASN A 180 -12.78 12.70 -23.43
N ASN A 181 -11.85 11.92 -22.87
CA ASN A 181 -11.59 10.56 -23.33
C ASN A 181 -12.68 9.59 -22.83
N VAL A 182 -13.66 9.28 -23.69
CA VAL A 182 -14.78 8.38 -23.40
C VAL A 182 -14.49 6.92 -23.77
N LEU A 183 -13.28 6.59 -24.20
CA LEU A 183 -12.92 5.27 -24.70
C LEU A 183 -12.61 4.29 -23.55
N ASN A 184 -13.05 3.05 -23.73
CA ASN A 184 -12.91 1.95 -22.79
C ASN A 184 -11.83 0.97 -23.24
N LEU A 185 -11.11 0.39 -22.28
CA LEU A 185 -10.27 -0.79 -22.52
C LEU A 185 -11.16 -2.02 -22.44
N HIS A 186 -11.20 -2.80 -23.50
CA HIS A 186 -12.00 -4.02 -23.62
C HIS A 186 -11.08 -5.23 -23.83
N TYR A 187 -11.18 -6.23 -22.97
CA TYR A 187 -10.45 -7.48 -23.16
C TYR A 187 -11.19 -8.38 -24.17
N ILE A 188 -10.52 -8.77 -25.26
CA ILE A 188 -11.10 -9.62 -26.32
C ILE A 188 -11.55 -10.95 -25.71
N THR A 189 -10.67 -11.58 -24.94
CA THR A 189 -10.99 -12.74 -24.11
C THR A 189 -10.97 -12.31 -22.65
N PRO A 190 -12.06 -12.48 -21.88
CA PRO A 190 -12.08 -12.14 -20.47
C PRO A 190 -10.98 -12.88 -19.68
N ILE A 191 -10.32 -12.19 -18.74
CA ILE A 191 -9.23 -12.77 -17.94
C ILE A 191 -9.70 -14.00 -17.14
N ASN A 192 -10.91 -13.94 -16.59
CA ASN A 192 -11.53 -15.06 -15.88
C ASN A 192 -11.89 -16.26 -16.78
N HIS A 193 -11.78 -16.11 -18.10
CA HIS A 193 -11.95 -17.18 -19.10
C HIS A 193 -10.62 -17.53 -19.78
N GLY A 194 -9.47 -17.23 -19.15
CA GLY A 194 -8.15 -17.59 -19.65
C GLY A 194 -7.54 -16.61 -20.66
N GLY A 195 -8.14 -15.42 -20.82
CA GLY A 195 -7.55 -14.36 -21.62
C GLY A 195 -6.25 -13.82 -21.00
N SER A 196 -5.29 -13.44 -21.85
CA SER A 196 -4.05 -12.83 -21.39
C SER A 196 -4.25 -11.38 -20.91
N GLU A 197 -3.39 -10.93 -20.01
CA GLU A 197 -3.41 -9.54 -19.52
C GLU A 197 -2.57 -8.59 -20.39
N ASP A 198 -1.91 -9.11 -21.43
CA ASP A 198 -1.11 -8.31 -22.35
C ASP A 198 -1.97 -7.46 -23.29
N ILE A 199 -1.35 -6.47 -23.90
CA ILE A 199 -2.03 -5.49 -24.76
C ILE A 199 -2.53 -6.10 -26.08
N SER A 200 -2.07 -7.29 -26.48
CA SER A 200 -2.59 -7.99 -27.66
C SER A 200 -4.03 -8.48 -27.46
N ASN A 201 -4.42 -8.72 -26.20
CA ASN A 201 -5.79 -9.10 -25.82
C ASN A 201 -6.67 -7.88 -25.46
N VAL A 202 -6.23 -6.65 -25.73
CA VAL A 202 -6.95 -5.43 -25.36
C VAL A 202 -7.35 -4.61 -26.60
N LEU A 203 -8.58 -4.10 -26.62
CA LEU A 203 -9.12 -3.16 -27.60
C LEU A 203 -9.52 -1.83 -26.96
N ILE A 204 -9.34 -0.74 -27.70
CA ILE A 204 -9.79 0.62 -27.34
C ILE A 204 -11.13 0.86 -28.04
N LEU A 205 -12.22 0.89 -27.28
CA LEU A 205 -13.58 0.95 -27.83
C LEU A 205 -14.38 2.13 -27.26
N CYS A 206 -15.19 2.80 -28.08
CA CYS A 206 -16.18 3.75 -27.57
C CYS A 206 -17.27 3.02 -26.76
N PRO A 207 -18.05 3.73 -25.92
CA PRO A 207 -19.07 3.09 -25.07
C PRO A 207 -20.07 2.21 -25.84
N ASN A 208 -20.48 2.65 -27.04
CA ASN A 208 -21.40 1.90 -27.89
C ASN A 208 -20.77 0.61 -28.45
N CYS A 209 -19.55 0.70 -29.00
CA CYS A 209 -18.82 -0.46 -29.50
C CYS A 209 -18.49 -1.46 -28.38
N ASN A 210 -18.12 -0.96 -27.20
CA ASN A 210 -17.87 -1.82 -26.04
C ASN A 210 -19.13 -2.59 -25.62
N LEU A 211 -20.30 -1.93 -25.62
CA LEU A 211 -21.57 -2.58 -25.30
C LEU A 211 -21.93 -3.67 -26.33
N LEU A 212 -21.66 -3.44 -27.61
CA LEU A 212 -21.91 -4.43 -28.67
C LEU A 212 -21.08 -5.70 -28.49
N MET A 213 -19.86 -5.61 -27.96
CA MET A 213 -18.99 -6.77 -27.71
C MET A 213 -19.45 -7.63 -26.52
N HIS A 214 -20.34 -7.12 -25.66
CA HIS A 214 -20.88 -7.84 -24.50
C HIS A 214 -22.30 -8.39 -24.72
N ARG A 215 -22.83 -8.28 -25.94
CA ARG A 215 -24.13 -8.84 -26.35
C ARG A 215 -23.93 -10.14 -27.11
#